data_AF-A0A3P7LXZ0-F1
#
_entry.id   AF-A0A3P7LXZ0-F1
#
_cell.length_a   1.000
_cell.length_b   1.000
_cell.length_c   1.000
_cell.angle_alpha   90.00
_cell.angle_beta   90.00
_cell.angle_gamma   90.00
#
_symmetry.space_group_name_H-M   'P 1'
#
loop_
_entity.id
_entity.type
_entity.pdbx_description
1 polymer ?
#
loop_
_entity_poly.entity_id
_entity_poly.type
_entity_poly.pdbx_seq_one_letter_code
_entity_poly.pdbx_strand_id
1 'polypeptide(L)'
;MSRRAVDEVRSSLGEDYFVCNAVSSAALEKNVLLYVDNRKLFGHLTNPDNTTLEHLHNDLWELFENPLDWEERYIHPEYNKWVSDSVKLGDFEQPCPDVFWVPLMSETFCKELVEEMENFGEWSNGTNYDSRLEGGYENVPTRDIHMRQVGWEEHWLHVLGTYVHPLQVKLFEGYSDKPWARMNFVVRYHPTEQPFLRNHHDASTYTLDMALNRAHIDYQVT
;
A
#
# COMPACT_ATOMS: atom_id res chain seq x y z
N MET A 1 -33.65 -6.24 36.89
CA MET A 1 -32.26 -6.73 36.91
C MET A 1 -31.60 -6.34 38.23
N SER A 2 -30.81 -7.24 38.83
CA SER A 2 -30.09 -6.98 40.08
C SER A 2 -28.98 -5.95 39.86
N ARG A 3 -28.73 -5.05 40.81
CA ARG A 3 -27.64 -4.05 40.75
C ARG A 3 -26.28 -4.68 40.45
N ARG A 4 -26.03 -5.91 40.94
CA ARG A 4 -24.80 -6.67 40.64
C ARG A 4 -24.63 -7.00 39.16
N ALA A 5 -25.72 -7.31 38.45
CA ALA A 5 -25.64 -7.63 37.02
C ALA A 5 -25.35 -6.38 36.16
N VAL A 6 -25.76 -5.20 36.64
CA VAL A 6 -25.44 -3.92 35.99
C VAL A 6 -24.00 -3.50 36.25
N ASP A 7 -23.48 -3.79 37.45
CA ASP A 7 -22.09 -3.51 37.82
C ASP A 7 -21.09 -4.46 37.13
N GLU A 8 -21.44 -5.74 36.93
CA GLU A 8 -20.65 -6.71 36.15
C GLU A 8 -20.58 -6.35 34.66
N VAL A 9 -21.66 -5.81 34.09
CA VAL A 9 -21.66 -5.32 32.69
C VAL A 9 -20.87 -4.01 32.55
N ARG A 10 -20.88 -3.17 33.59
CA ARG A 10 -20.07 -1.94 33.63
C ARG A 10 -18.58 -2.21 33.74
N SER A 11 -18.16 -3.26 34.44
CA SER A 11 -16.72 -3.52 34.65
C SER A 11 -16.04 -4.18 33.44
N SER A 12 -16.79 -4.70 32.47
CA SER A 12 -16.23 -5.43 31.32
C SER A 12 -16.07 -4.61 30.04
N LEU A 13 -16.57 -3.36 29.98
CA LEU A 13 -16.74 -2.64 28.71
C LEU A 13 -15.91 -1.34 28.53
N GLY A 14 -15.02 -0.98 29.48
CA GLY A 14 -14.12 0.18 29.31
C GLY A 14 -14.80 1.56 29.37
N GLU A 15 -13.99 2.63 29.44
CA GLU A 15 -14.46 4.02 29.62
C GLU A 15 -15.21 4.57 28.38
N ASP A 16 -14.92 4.11 27.16
CA ASP A 16 -15.59 4.57 25.94
C ASP A 16 -17.07 4.14 25.85
N TYR A 17 -17.39 2.96 26.39
CA TYR A 17 -18.79 2.52 26.55
C TYR A 17 -19.56 3.35 27.58
N PHE A 18 -18.87 4.11 28.44
CA PHE A 18 -19.53 4.95 29.43
C PHE A 18 -20.27 6.12 28.76
N VAL A 19 -19.67 6.77 27.76
CA VAL A 19 -20.25 7.97 27.13
C VAL A 19 -21.47 7.60 26.28
N CYS A 20 -21.36 6.61 25.40
CA CYS A 20 -22.47 6.18 24.55
C CYS A 20 -23.65 5.65 25.39
N ASN A 21 -23.36 4.88 26.45
CA ASN A 21 -24.40 4.44 27.37
C ASN A 21 -24.94 5.59 28.23
N ALA A 22 -24.14 6.58 28.61
CA ALA A 22 -24.61 7.74 29.37
C ALA A 22 -25.55 8.60 28.53
N VAL A 23 -25.22 8.84 27.25
CA VAL A 23 -26.08 9.58 26.32
C VAL A 23 -27.39 8.84 26.08
N SER A 24 -27.35 7.54 25.81
CA SER A 24 -28.55 6.74 25.58
C SER A 24 -29.42 6.65 26.85
N SER A 25 -28.79 6.46 28.02
CA SER A 25 -29.49 6.43 29.31
C SER A 25 -30.15 7.76 29.64
N ALA A 26 -29.44 8.89 29.44
CA ALA A 26 -29.99 10.21 29.70
C ALA A 26 -31.16 10.56 28.76
N ALA A 27 -31.09 10.15 27.49
CA ALA A 27 -32.19 10.32 26.54
C ALA A 27 -33.42 9.51 26.98
N LEU A 28 -33.22 8.26 27.41
CA LEU A 28 -34.27 7.38 27.92
C LEU A 28 -34.95 7.98 29.17
N GLU A 29 -34.16 8.40 30.15
CA GLU A 29 -34.67 8.99 31.41
C GLU A 29 -35.50 10.25 31.17
N LYS A 30 -35.14 11.04 30.15
CA LYS A 30 -35.87 12.26 29.76
C LYS A 30 -36.95 12.03 28.70
N ASN A 31 -37.20 10.77 28.31
CA ASN A 31 -38.14 10.40 27.26
C ASN A 31 -37.89 11.15 25.93
N VAL A 32 -36.62 11.32 25.57
CA VAL A 32 -36.17 11.91 24.31
C VAL A 32 -35.84 10.80 23.32
N LEU A 33 -36.36 10.90 22.11
CA LEU A 33 -36.13 9.92 21.05
C LEU A 33 -34.75 10.14 20.40
N LEU A 34 -33.97 9.07 20.26
CA LEU A 34 -32.73 9.04 19.48
C LEU A 34 -33.02 8.40 18.12
N TYR A 35 -32.94 9.20 17.05
CA TYR A 35 -33.21 8.73 15.69
C TYR A 35 -31.91 8.38 14.98
N VAL A 36 -31.94 7.30 14.19
CA VAL A 36 -30.88 6.93 13.25
C VAL A 36 -31.46 7.02 11.84
N ASP A 37 -30.80 7.75 10.95
CA ASP A 37 -31.16 7.85 9.54
C ASP A 37 -30.15 7.07 8.70
N ASN A 38 -30.60 6.00 8.05
CA ASN A 38 -29.82 5.20 7.11
C ASN A 38 -30.39 5.25 5.69
N ARG A 39 -31.22 6.27 5.38
CA ARG A 39 -31.84 6.42 4.05
C ARG A 39 -30.86 6.92 2.98
N LYS A 40 -29.66 7.34 3.38
CA LYS A 40 -28.55 7.74 2.52
C LYS A 40 -27.26 7.11 3.04
N LEU A 41 -26.29 6.94 2.15
CA LEU A 41 -24.92 6.65 2.55
C LEU A 41 -24.30 7.94 3.12
N PHE A 42 -23.92 7.91 4.39
CA PHE A 42 -23.25 9.03 5.06
C PHE A 42 -21.73 8.85 5.13
N GLY A 43 -21.26 7.60 5.13
CA GLY A 43 -19.86 7.22 5.23
C GLY A 43 -19.72 5.81 5.77
N HIS A 44 -18.52 5.48 6.22
CA HIS A 44 -18.18 4.22 6.89
C HIS A 44 -17.44 4.51 8.21
N LEU A 45 -17.23 3.46 8.99
CA LEU A 45 -16.39 3.49 10.19
C LEU A 45 -15.09 2.76 9.85
N THR A 46 -13.96 3.31 10.30
CA THR A 46 -12.66 2.63 10.24
C THR A 46 -12.52 1.66 11.41
N ASN A 47 -11.72 0.62 11.24
CA ASN A 47 -11.31 -0.29 12.29
C ASN A 47 -10.05 0.26 13.00
N PRO A 48 -10.12 0.69 14.26
CA PRO A 48 -8.95 1.18 15.00
C PRO A 48 -8.22 0.07 15.79
N ASP A 49 -8.75 -1.15 15.85
CA ASP A 49 -8.35 -2.16 16.85
C ASP A 49 -6.89 -2.62 16.70
N ASN A 50 -6.38 -2.66 15.46
CA ASN A 50 -5.05 -3.18 15.11
C ASN A 50 -4.11 -2.12 14.52
N THR A 51 -4.44 -0.83 14.61
CA THR A 51 -3.60 0.22 14.04
C THR A 51 -2.28 0.31 14.79
N THR A 52 -1.18 0.05 14.07
CA THR A 52 0.17 0.20 14.59
C THR A 52 0.57 1.67 14.69
N LEU A 53 1.46 1.99 15.63
CA LEU A 53 2.06 3.31 15.80
C LEU A 53 3.60 3.25 15.72
N GLU A 54 4.13 2.13 15.22
CA GLU A 54 5.55 1.83 15.21
C GLU A 54 6.28 2.33 13.95
N HIS A 55 5.53 2.68 12.90
CA HIS A 55 6.08 3.16 11.63
C HIS A 55 6.03 4.69 11.53
N LEU A 56 6.87 5.25 10.66
CA LEU A 56 6.85 6.68 10.36
C LEU A 56 5.52 7.06 9.68
N HIS A 57 5.01 6.18 8.82
CA HIS A 57 3.75 6.30 8.09
C HIS A 57 2.88 5.06 8.32
N ASN A 58 2.24 4.98 9.50
CA ASN A 58 1.42 3.83 9.90
C ASN A 58 0.30 3.49 8.92
N ASP A 59 -0.30 4.50 8.29
CA ASP A 59 -1.37 4.33 7.32
C ASP A 59 -0.95 3.44 6.12
N LEU A 60 0.35 3.31 5.79
CA LEU A 60 0.84 2.38 4.76
C LEU A 60 0.54 0.91 5.08
N TRP A 61 0.43 0.54 6.36
CA TRP A 61 0.12 -0.81 6.83
C TRP A 61 -1.37 -1.08 7.03
N GLU A 62 -2.22 -0.06 6.85
CA GLU A 62 -3.68 -0.18 7.06
C GLU A 62 -4.42 -0.86 5.90
N LEU A 63 -3.71 -1.31 4.85
CA LEU A 63 -4.29 -1.93 3.65
C LEU A 63 -5.29 -3.05 3.97
N PHE A 64 -5.02 -3.86 4.98
CA PHE A 64 -5.87 -5.00 5.33
C PHE A 64 -7.02 -4.64 6.28
N GLU A 65 -6.80 -3.70 7.19
CA GLU A 65 -7.77 -3.32 8.22
C GLU A 65 -8.77 -2.27 7.71
N ASN A 66 -8.28 -1.32 6.91
CA ASN A 66 -9.04 -0.18 6.38
C ASN A 66 -8.82 0.00 4.86
N PRO A 67 -9.18 -1.01 4.03
CA PRO A 67 -8.86 -1.00 2.60
C PRO A 67 -9.49 0.17 1.83
N LEU A 68 -10.68 0.63 2.22
CA LEU A 68 -11.37 1.72 1.51
C LEU A 68 -10.62 3.05 1.67
N ASP A 69 -10.24 3.40 2.89
CA ASP A 69 -9.46 4.61 3.18
C ASP A 69 -8.05 4.51 2.62
N TRP A 70 -7.44 3.32 2.69
CA TRP A 70 -6.13 3.04 2.12
C TRP A 70 -6.15 3.24 0.59
N GLU A 71 -7.15 2.69 -0.10
CA GLU A 71 -7.32 2.84 -1.55
C GLU A 71 -7.46 4.32 -1.95
N GLU A 72 -8.33 5.06 -1.27
CA GLU A 72 -8.55 6.48 -1.54
C GLU A 72 -7.26 7.31 -1.40
N ARG A 73 -6.39 6.93 -0.45
CA ARG A 73 -5.14 7.64 -0.18
C ARG A 73 -3.99 7.23 -1.10
N TYR A 74 -3.83 5.93 -1.35
CA TYR A 74 -2.60 5.37 -1.88
C TYR A 74 -2.68 4.84 -3.31
N ILE A 75 -3.87 4.58 -3.84
CA ILE A 75 -4.05 4.24 -5.25
C ILE A 75 -4.12 5.51 -6.08
N HIS A 76 -3.54 5.48 -7.28
CA HIS A 76 -3.56 6.63 -8.17
C HIS A 76 -5.00 7.04 -8.50
N PRO A 77 -5.38 8.34 -8.46
CA PRO A 77 -6.77 8.77 -8.67
C PRO A 77 -7.39 8.32 -10.00
N GLU A 78 -6.56 8.19 -11.03
CA GLU A 78 -7.00 7.70 -12.34
C GLU A 78 -6.99 6.17 -12.49
N TYR A 79 -6.46 5.40 -11.55
CA TYR A 79 -6.31 3.94 -11.67
C TYR A 79 -7.62 3.25 -12.11
N ASN A 80 -8.74 3.59 -11.46
CA ASN A 80 -10.06 3.01 -11.72
C ASN A 80 -10.54 3.22 -13.17
N LYS A 81 -10.14 4.32 -13.80
CA LYS A 81 -10.43 4.58 -15.21
C LYS A 81 -9.72 3.56 -16.10
N TRP A 82 -8.45 3.27 -15.83
CA TRP A 82 -7.61 2.38 -16.66
C TRP A 82 -8.00 0.91 -16.55
N VAL A 83 -8.50 0.47 -15.39
CA VAL A 83 -9.04 -0.88 -15.24
C VAL A 83 -10.48 -1.04 -15.73
N SER A 84 -11.20 0.05 -16.00
CA SER A 84 -12.59 0.00 -16.49
C SER A 84 -12.72 -0.66 -17.87
N ASP A 85 -13.82 -1.36 -18.15
CA ASP A 85 -14.05 -2.03 -19.44
C ASP A 85 -14.01 -1.10 -20.67
N SER A 86 -14.15 0.21 -20.44
CA SER A 86 -14.11 1.23 -21.49
C SER A 86 -12.72 1.40 -22.10
N VAL A 87 -11.66 1.19 -21.32
CA VAL A 87 -10.26 1.32 -21.75
C VAL A 87 -9.79 0.01 -22.39
N LYS A 88 -9.28 0.10 -23.61
CA LYS A 88 -8.76 -0.98 -24.44
C LYS A 88 -7.25 -0.89 -24.56
N LEU A 89 -6.62 -1.96 -25.07
CA LEU A 89 -5.17 -2.06 -25.23
C LEU A 89 -4.55 -0.86 -25.97
N GLY A 90 -5.23 -0.38 -27.03
CA GLY A 90 -4.74 0.75 -27.83
C GLY A 90 -4.79 2.11 -27.13
N ASP A 91 -5.41 2.21 -25.95
CA ASP A 91 -5.47 3.45 -25.16
C ASP A 91 -4.25 3.60 -24.24
N PHE A 92 -3.50 2.50 -23.99
CA PHE A 92 -2.32 2.52 -23.14
C PHE A 92 -1.12 3.11 -23.87
N GLU A 93 -0.37 3.95 -23.15
CA GLU A 93 0.90 4.45 -23.68
C GLU A 93 1.93 3.32 -23.71
N GLN A 94 2.53 3.15 -24.89
CA GLN A 94 3.52 2.12 -25.16
C GLN A 94 4.82 2.79 -25.66
N PRO A 95 5.70 3.29 -24.75
CA PRO A 95 6.93 3.99 -25.14
C PRO A 95 7.88 3.13 -25.97
N CYS A 96 7.88 1.81 -25.75
CA CYS A 96 8.63 0.82 -26.51
C CYS A 96 7.76 -0.42 -26.74
N PRO A 97 8.03 -1.25 -27.77
CA PRO A 97 7.28 -2.48 -28.01
C PRO A 97 7.16 -3.34 -26.73
N ASP A 98 5.93 -3.69 -26.38
CA ASP A 98 5.56 -4.49 -25.20
C ASP A 98 5.98 -3.89 -23.84
N VAL A 99 6.22 -2.58 -23.78
CA VAL A 99 6.44 -1.80 -22.55
C VAL A 99 5.29 -0.84 -22.38
N PHE A 100 4.53 -0.95 -21.29
CA PHE A 100 3.33 -0.14 -21.06
C PHE A 100 3.49 0.78 -19.85
N TRP A 101 2.99 2.01 -19.97
CA TRP A 101 2.88 2.93 -18.85
C TRP A 101 1.45 2.98 -18.34
N VAL A 102 1.32 2.82 -17.02
CA VAL A 102 0.04 2.80 -16.31
C VAL A 102 0.19 3.55 -14.99
N PRO A 103 -0.83 4.33 -14.59
CA PRO A 103 -0.87 4.85 -13.23
C PRO A 103 -1.24 3.72 -12.25
N LEU A 104 -0.51 3.64 -11.14
CA LEU A 104 -0.71 2.61 -10.12
C LEU A 104 -0.89 3.23 -8.73
N MET A 105 0.18 3.81 -8.18
CA MET A 105 0.19 4.38 -6.84
C MET A 105 0.10 5.92 -6.86
N SER A 106 -0.42 6.51 -5.79
CA SER A 106 -0.55 7.96 -5.62
C SER A 106 0.80 8.61 -5.27
N GLU A 107 0.91 9.93 -5.47
CA GLU A 107 2.11 10.68 -5.05
C GLU A 107 2.36 10.55 -3.53
N THR A 108 1.29 10.47 -2.73
CA THR A 108 1.38 10.26 -1.28
C THR A 108 2.01 8.92 -0.97
N PHE A 109 1.59 7.84 -1.64
CA PHE A 109 2.22 6.53 -1.46
C PHE A 109 3.71 6.58 -1.78
N CYS A 110 4.07 7.13 -2.94
CA CYS A 110 5.45 7.18 -3.38
C CYS A 110 6.34 7.96 -2.40
N LYS A 111 5.84 9.10 -1.90
CA LYS A 111 6.55 9.91 -0.92
C LYS A 111 6.73 9.16 0.41
N GLU A 112 5.65 8.64 0.99
CA GLU A 112 5.70 7.99 2.30
C GLU A 112 6.52 6.69 2.26
N LEU A 113 6.47 5.94 1.15
CA LEU A 113 7.33 4.78 0.95
C LEU A 113 8.81 5.15 0.91
N VAL A 114 9.18 6.23 0.20
CA VAL A 114 10.57 6.71 0.18
C VAL A 114 11.01 7.15 1.58
N GLU A 115 10.14 7.87 2.31
CA GLU A 115 10.41 8.31 3.68
C GLU A 115 10.62 7.11 4.64
N GLU A 116 9.83 6.03 4.52
CA GLU A 116 10.05 4.78 5.27
C GLU A 116 11.37 4.10 4.92
N MET A 117 11.71 4.00 3.63
CA MET A 117 12.95 3.35 3.19
C MET A 117 14.18 4.10 3.69
N GLU A 118 14.15 5.44 3.64
CA GLU A 118 15.23 6.27 4.19
C GLU A 118 15.28 6.24 5.73
N ASN A 119 14.13 6.13 6.41
CA ASN A 119 14.06 5.96 7.86
C ASN A 119 14.64 4.61 8.31
N PHE A 120 14.39 3.53 7.56
CA PHE A 120 15.01 2.23 7.78
C PHE A 120 16.54 2.31 7.58
N GLY A 121 16.99 2.98 6.52
CA GLY A 121 18.38 3.42 6.35
C GLY A 121 19.41 2.33 6.05
N GLU A 122 19.05 1.04 6.16
CA GLU A 122 19.94 -0.09 5.83
C GLU A 122 19.91 -0.40 4.33
N TRP A 123 20.35 0.54 3.50
CA TRP A 123 20.53 0.32 2.06
C TRP A 123 21.62 -0.72 1.79
N SER A 124 21.41 -1.57 0.78
CA SER A 124 22.45 -2.49 0.32
C SER A 124 23.70 -1.73 -0.16
N ASN A 125 24.81 -2.44 -0.22
CA ASN A 125 26.10 -1.81 -0.50
C ASN A 125 26.31 -1.58 -2.01
N GLY A 126 25.42 -2.08 -2.88
CA GLY A 126 25.62 -2.12 -4.33
C GLY A 126 26.68 -3.11 -4.80
N THR A 127 26.97 -4.14 -3.98
CA THR A 127 27.98 -5.17 -4.28
C THR A 127 27.34 -6.51 -4.56
N ASN A 128 27.98 -7.34 -5.39
CA ASN A 128 27.47 -8.68 -5.75
C ASN A 128 27.25 -9.62 -4.57
N TYR A 129 27.71 -9.29 -3.36
CA TYR A 129 27.46 -10.08 -2.16
C TYR A 129 26.60 -9.27 -1.20
N ASP A 130 25.43 -9.80 -0.89
CA ASP A 130 24.52 -9.26 0.12
C ASP A 130 24.03 -10.41 1.00
N SER A 131 24.48 -10.44 2.26
CA SER A 131 24.14 -11.50 3.22
C SER A 131 22.66 -11.53 3.62
N ARG A 132 21.89 -10.50 3.25
CA ARG A 132 20.45 -10.37 3.52
C ARG A 132 19.63 -11.11 2.46
N LEU A 133 20.24 -11.43 1.31
CA LEU A 133 19.63 -12.22 0.24
C LEU A 133 19.76 -13.72 0.49
N GLU A 134 18.75 -14.47 0.04
CA GLU A 134 18.76 -15.92 0.09
C GLU A 134 19.75 -16.47 -0.94
N GLY A 135 20.95 -16.86 -0.48
CA GLY A 135 22.07 -17.31 -1.32
C GLY A 135 23.25 -16.33 -1.34
N GLY A 136 23.09 -15.12 -0.80
CA GLY A 136 24.20 -14.20 -0.52
C GLY A 136 24.86 -13.55 -1.74
N TYR A 137 24.39 -13.83 -2.97
CA TYR A 137 25.00 -13.35 -4.21
C TYR A 137 23.97 -12.78 -5.17
N GLU A 138 24.25 -11.58 -5.66
CA GLU A 138 23.45 -10.86 -6.64
C GLU A 138 24.25 -10.68 -7.92
N ASN A 139 23.70 -11.18 -9.03
CA ASN A 139 24.38 -11.10 -10.32
C ASN A 139 24.49 -9.65 -10.81
N VAL A 140 23.53 -8.80 -10.47
CA VAL A 140 23.44 -7.41 -10.93
C VAL A 140 23.07 -6.56 -9.73
N PRO A 141 24.05 -6.11 -8.93
CA PRO A 141 23.74 -5.51 -7.66
C PRO A 141 23.15 -4.11 -7.82
N THR A 142 22.16 -3.80 -7.00
CA THR A 142 21.61 -2.47 -6.83
C THR A 142 21.87 -1.96 -5.42
N ARG A 143 21.63 -0.67 -5.17
CA ARG A 143 21.49 -0.10 -3.83
C ARG A 143 20.03 -0.13 -3.46
N ASP A 144 19.64 -1.08 -2.62
CA ASP A 144 18.24 -1.40 -2.43
C ASP A 144 17.88 -1.80 -1.01
N ILE A 145 16.58 -1.77 -0.77
CA ILE A 145 15.91 -2.33 0.41
C ILE A 145 14.77 -3.20 -0.09
N HIS A 146 14.76 -4.47 0.30
CA HIS A 146 13.67 -5.39 0.00
C HIS A 146 12.46 -5.12 0.91
N MET A 147 11.25 -5.24 0.36
CA MET A 147 10.00 -5.05 1.10
C MET A 147 9.90 -5.97 2.33
N ARG A 148 10.51 -7.15 2.28
CA ARG A 148 10.58 -8.07 3.42
C ARG A 148 11.36 -7.48 4.60
N GLN A 149 12.41 -6.70 4.34
CA GLN A 149 13.25 -6.12 5.39
C GLN A 149 12.50 -5.08 6.23
N VAL A 150 11.52 -4.41 5.62
CA VAL A 150 10.63 -3.45 6.28
C VAL A 150 9.27 -4.06 6.66
N GLY A 151 9.11 -5.39 6.55
CA GLY A 151 7.85 -6.06 6.90
C GLY A 151 6.65 -5.72 6.01
N TRP A 152 6.89 -5.31 4.75
CA TRP A 152 5.86 -4.85 3.82
C TRP A 152 5.67 -5.80 2.61
N GLU A 153 6.30 -6.96 2.60
CA GLU A 153 6.22 -7.94 1.49
C GLU A 153 4.79 -8.43 1.24
N GLU A 154 4.04 -8.82 2.28
CA GLU A 154 2.66 -9.31 2.13
C GLU A 154 1.70 -8.23 1.61
N HIS A 155 1.90 -6.97 2.05
CA HIS A 155 1.14 -5.81 1.59
C HIS A 155 1.39 -5.59 0.10
N TRP A 156 2.65 -5.62 -0.33
CA TRP A 156 2.96 -5.47 -1.75
C TRP A 156 2.40 -6.62 -2.60
N LEU A 157 2.49 -7.86 -2.14
CA LEU A 157 1.90 -9.01 -2.84
C LEU A 157 0.38 -8.86 -2.97
N HIS A 158 -0.29 -8.29 -1.96
CA HIS A 158 -1.70 -7.92 -2.07
C HIS A 158 -1.90 -6.85 -3.14
N VAL A 159 -1.08 -5.80 -3.19
CA VAL A 159 -1.15 -4.76 -4.23
C VAL A 159 -0.98 -5.36 -5.63
N LEU A 160 -0.04 -6.29 -5.82
CA LEU A 160 0.14 -6.99 -7.09
C LEU A 160 -1.15 -7.75 -7.49
N GLY A 161 -1.69 -8.55 -6.57
CA GLY A 161 -2.87 -9.36 -6.82
C GLY A 161 -4.14 -8.53 -7.06
N THR A 162 -4.32 -7.43 -6.33
CA THR A 162 -5.54 -6.63 -6.34
C THR A 162 -5.51 -5.56 -7.43
N TYR A 163 -4.38 -4.87 -7.63
CA TYR A 163 -4.30 -3.71 -8.51
C TYR A 163 -3.48 -3.94 -9.79
N VAL A 164 -2.46 -4.79 -9.76
CA VAL A 164 -1.65 -5.07 -10.97
C VAL A 164 -2.31 -6.13 -11.84
N HIS A 165 -2.92 -7.17 -11.25
CA HIS A 165 -3.56 -8.25 -12.01
C HIS A 165 -4.62 -7.77 -13.01
N PRO A 166 -5.55 -6.84 -12.66
CA PRO A 166 -6.54 -6.34 -13.63
C PRO A 166 -5.92 -5.58 -14.81
N LEU A 167 -4.80 -4.88 -14.59
CA LEU A 167 -4.04 -4.23 -15.66
C LEU A 167 -3.32 -5.28 -16.52
N GLN A 168 -2.64 -6.25 -15.89
CA GLN A 168 -1.91 -7.32 -16.57
C GLN A 168 -2.79 -8.06 -17.58
N VAL A 169 -3.98 -8.52 -17.18
CA VAL A 169 -4.86 -9.31 -18.06
C VAL A 169 -5.38 -8.52 -19.26
N LYS A 170 -5.38 -7.18 -19.18
CA LYS A 170 -5.73 -6.30 -20.29
C LYS A 170 -4.56 -6.04 -21.22
N LEU A 171 -3.37 -5.85 -20.66
CA LEU A 171 -2.16 -5.54 -21.40
C LEU A 171 -1.62 -6.77 -22.16
N PHE A 172 -1.70 -7.94 -21.53
CA PHE A 172 -1.15 -9.19 -22.05
C PHE A 172 -2.27 -10.21 -22.27
N GLU A 173 -2.96 -10.08 -23.40
CA GLU A 173 -4.05 -10.98 -23.77
C GLU A 173 -3.58 -12.45 -23.75
N GLY A 174 -4.32 -13.29 -23.03
CA GLY A 174 -3.98 -14.70 -22.84
C GLY A 174 -3.08 -15.01 -21.64
N TYR A 175 -2.55 -14.00 -20.95
CA TYR A 175 -1.76 -14.16 -19.72
C TYR A 175 -2.57 -13.84 -18.46
N SER A 176 -3.19 -14.87 -17.87
CA SER A 176 -4.14 -14.73 -16.76
C SER A 176 -3.61 -15.09 -15.38
N ASP A 177 -2.38 -15.57 -15.28
CA ASP A 177 -1.80 -16.00 -14.01
C ASP A 177 -1.80 -14.86 -12.99
N LYS A 178 -2.16 -15.16 -11.74
CA LYS A 178 -2.12 -14.16 -10.69
C LYS A 178 -0.67 -13.75 -10.43
N PRO A 179 -0.37 -12.45 -10.42
CA PRO A 179 0.99 -11.98 -10.22
C PRO A 179 1.46 -12.32 -8.81
N TRP A 180 2.71 -12.74 -8.72
CA TRP A 180 3.43 -12.95 -7.47
C TRP A 180 4.89 -12.62 -7.75
N ALA A 181 5.62 -12.22 -6.71
CA ALA A 181 7.03 -11.88 -6.85
C ALA A 181 7.79 -12.23 -5.58
N ARG A 182 8.94 -12.89 -5.74
CA ARG A 182 9.89 -13.12 -4.65
C ARG A 182 10.83 -11.94 -4.43
N MET A 183 11.03 -11.14 -5.47
CA MET A 183 11.95 -10.01 -5.48
C MET A 183 11.14 -8.72 -5.58
N ASN A 184 10.95 -8.08 -4.44
CA ASN A 184 10.25 -6.80 -4.31
C ASN A 184 11.16 -5.88 -3.50
N PHE A 185 11.62 -4.81 -4.12
CA PHE A 185 12.61 -3.93 -3.51
C PHE A 185 12.50 -2.51 -4.08
N VAL A 186 12.94 -1.54 -3.28
CA VAL A 186 13.11 -0.15 -3.69
C VAL A 186 14.58 0.07 -3.99
N VAL A 187 14.89 0.62 -5.15
CA VAL A 187 16.27 0.96 -5.56
C VAL A 187 16.50 2.46 -5.40
N ARG A 188 17.69 2.83 -4.94
CA ARG A 188 18.17 4.20 -4.89
C ARG A 188 19.36 4.42 -5.82
N TYR A 189 19.18 5.31 -6.78
CA TYR A 189 20.27 5.80 -7.61
C TYR A 189 20.79 7.15 -7.10
N HIS A 190 22.10 7.26 -6.89
CA HIS A 190 22.73 8.50 -6.44
C HIS A 190 24.10 8.71 -7.10
N PRO A 191 24.45 9.93 -7.56
CA PRO A 191 25.71 10.22 -8.27
C PRO A 191 26.99 9.80 -7.54
N THR A 192 27.00 9.89 -6.21
CA THR A 192 28.16 9.54 -5.38
C THR A 192 28.16 8.08 -4.92
N GLU A 193 27.10 7.33 -5.21
CA GLU A 193 26.95 5.94 -4.82
C GLU A 193 26.86 5.07 -6.07
N GLN A 194 25.66 4.60 -6.42
CA GLN A 194 25.38 3.87 -7.64
C GLN A 194 24.49 4.73 -8.55
N PRO A 195 25.05 5.38 -9.60
CA PRO A 195 24.26 6.25 -10.47
C PRO A 195 23.54 5.54 -11.62
N PHE A 196 23.97 4.33 -11.97
CA PHE A 196 23.39 3.57 -13.09
C PHE A 196 23.40 2.08 -12.81
N LEU A 197 22.55 1.37 -13.54
CA LEU A 197 22.52 -0.09 -13.60
C LEU A 197 22.94 -0.55 -14.99
N ARG A 198 23.79 -1.57 -15.05
CA ARG A 198 24.25 -2.13 -16.33
C ARG A 198 23.12 -2.89 -17.03
N ASN A 199 23.19 -3.02 -18.35
CA ASN A 199 22.27 -3.83 -19.13
C ASN A 199 22.22 -5.27 -18.62
N HIS A 200 21.01 -5.80 -18.42
CA HIS A 200 20.76 -7.15 -17.97
C HIS A 200 19.34 -7.59 -18.38
N HIS A 201 19.03 -8.85 -18.07
CA HIS A 201 17.66 -9.37 -18.11
C HIS A 201 17.20 -9.63 -16.69
N ASP A 202 15.95 -9.28 -16.41
CA ASP A 202 15.30 -9.63 -15.16
C ASP A 202 14.96 -11.13 -15.14
N ALA A 203 15.05 -11.74 -13.96
CA ALA A 203 14.61 -13.11 -13.75
C ALA A 203 13.09 -13.14 -13.46
N SER A 204 12.30 -12.69 -14.42
CA SER A 204 10.84 -12.56 -14.33
C SER A 204 10.17 -12.85 -15.68
N THR A 205 8.86 -13.16 -15.66
CA THR A 205 8.06 -13.22 -16.90
C THR A 205 7.77 -11.82 -17.44
N TYR A 206 7.50 -10.88 -16.53
CA TYR A 206 7.40 -9.45 -16.77
C TYR A 206 7.86 -8.72 -15.50
N THR A 207 8.27 -7.47 -15.64
CA THR A 207 8.72 -6.63 -14.51
C THR A 207 7.79 -5.43 -14.35
N LEU A 208 7.46 -5.11 -13.10
CA LEU A 208 6.85 -3.84 -12.72
C LEU A 208 7.97 -2.90 -12.27
N ASP A 209 8.16 -1.80 -13.00
CA ASP A 209 9.07 -0.72 -12.63
C ASP A 209 8.24 0.54 -12.34
N MET A 210 8.38 1.08 -11.13
CA MET A 210 7.57 2.18 -10.64
C MET A 210 8.45 3.30 -10.12
N ALA A 211 8.35 4.47 -10.76
CA ALA A 211 9.00 5.68 -10.29
C ALA A 211 8.39 6.16 -8.97
N LEU A 212 9.25 6.47 -7.98
CA LEU A 212 8.83 6.96 -6.67
C LEU A 212 9.04 8.47 -6.48
N ASN A 213 9.70 9.14 -7.42
CA ASN A 213 9.94 10.58 -7.41
C ASN A 213 9.98 11.16 -8.83
N ARG A 214 10.14 12.48 -8.96
CA ARG A 214 9.90 13.20 -10.21
C ARG A 214 11.20 13.54 -10.93
N ALA A 215 11.27 13.11 -12.18
CA ALA A 215 12.33 13.53 -13.08
C ALA A 215 12.35 15.07 -13.24
N HIS A 216 13.55 15.63 -13.33
CA HIS A 216 13.83 17.07 -13.44
C HIS A 216 13.45 17.94 -12.25
N ILE A 217 12.89 17.36 -11.18
CA ILE A 217 12.63 18.03 -9.90
C ILE A 217 13.50 17.42 -8.82
N ASP A 218 13.38 16.11 -8.63
CA ASP A 218 14.05 15.38 -7.55
C ASP A 218 15.39 14.75 -8.04
N TYR A 219 15.51 14.48 -9.34
CA TYR A 219 16.75 14.02 -9.99
C TYR A 219 16.87 14.53 -11.44
N GLN A 220 18.09 14.51 -12.00
CA GLN A 220 18.33 14.82 -13.41
C GLN A 220 18.53 13.54 -14.21
N VAL A 221 17.87 13.45 -15.37
CA VAL A 221 18.21 12.45 -16.39
C VAL A 221 19.44 12.97 -17.12
N THR A 222 20.57 12.29 -16.96
CA THR A 222 21.84 12.63 -17.64
C THR A 222 22.15 11.65 -18.75
#